data_AF-A0A924LGV3-F1
#
_entry.id   AF-A0A924LGV3-F1
#
_cell.length_a   1.000
_cell.length_b   1.000
_cell.length_c   1.000
_cell.angle_alpha   90.00
_cell.angle_beta   90.00
_cell.angle_gamma   90.00
#
_symmetry.space_group_name_H-M   'P 1'
#
loop_
_entity.id
_entity.type
_entity.pdbx_description
1 polymer ?
#
loop_
_entity_poly.entity_id
_entity_poly.type
_entity_poly.pdbx_seq_one_letter_code
_entity_poly.pdbx_strand_id
1 'polypeptide(L)'
;MFKAISVAVLLRLVVSGLAVIAISGLGLRAWDGWQVLTANGRILQVANLSEDAFIAMLNIRTDRNATLRAWRADVVTPPAMRDDIKPLQSAEMAALSRAVPILDGLAFADKARLLPELVQIQTKLTALQSEFWSGVDKPKSARRAGLADEYLQAGLGLQTVLEQISTRTFAAVRNRDAFVDQMLDLKALAWLAGDRAGEASLVISTGLLAGKLPPEARGKYDTYVGGTLAAWSAIEGQMATMAPSLAVGTAVVDA
;
A
#
# COMPACT_ATOMS: atom_id res chain seq x y z
N MET A 1 -36.94 15.03 63.06
CA MET A 1 -37.04 13.62 63.50
C MET A 1 -36.49 12.73 62.39
N PHE A 2 -35.28 12.19 62.56
CA PHE A 2 -34.71 11.24 61.61
C PHE A 2 -35.39 9.88 61.81
N LYS A 3 -36.07 9.35 60.79
CA LYS A 3 -36.60 7.97 60.80
C LYS A 3 -35.42 7.02 60.98
N ALA A 4 -35.50 6.08 61.92
CA ALA A 4 -34.52 5.03 62.07
C ALA A 4 -34.51 4.18 60.78
N ILE A 5 -33.43 4.27 60.00
CA ILE A 5 -33.20 3.42 58.84
C ILE A 5 -32.98 2.00 59.37
N SER A 6 -33.79 1.03 58.94
CA SER A 6 -33.59 -0.36 59.36
C SER A 6 -32.25 -0.89 58.83
N VAL A 7 -31.60 -1.76 59.58
CA VAL A 7 -30.33 -2.42 59.19
C VAL A 7 -30.44 -3.08 57.81
N ALA A 8 -31.60 -3.63 57.47
CA ALA A 8 -31.86 -4.24 56.17
C ALA A 8 -31.84 -3.23 55.01
N VAL A 9 -32.34 -2.01 55.22
CA VAL A 9 -32.30 -0.93 54.21
C VAL A 9 -30.86 -0.44 54.02
N LEU A 10 -30.11 -0.29 55.11
CA LEU A 10 -28.69 0.09 55.05
C LEU A 10 -27.87 -0.95 54.28
N LEU A 11 -28.03 -2.23 54.60
CA LEU A 11 -27.32 -3.32 53.93
C LEU A 11 -27.64 -3.37 52.43
N ARG A 12 -28.91 -3.23 52.05
CA ARG A 12 -29.32 -3.22 50.62
C ARG A 12 -28.73 -2.03 49.87
N LEU A 13 -28.68 -0.85 50.47
CA LEU A 13 -28.07 0.33 49.85
C LEU A 13 -26.56 0.16 49.66
N VAL A 14 -25.86 -0.39 50.67
CA VAL A 14 -24.42 -0.65 50.57
C VAL A 14 -24.11 -1.69 49.50
N VAL A 15 -24.82 -2.82 49.50
CA VAL A 15 -24.63 -3.88 48.49
C VAL A 15 -24.98 -3.39 47.09
N SER A 16 -26.07 -2.64 46.93
CA SER A 16 -26.45 -2.06 45.63
C SER A 16 -25.42 -1.03 45.16
N GLY A 17 -24.92 -0.19 46.07
CA GLY A 17 -23.86 0.77 45.76
C GLY A 17 -22.56 0.09 45.28
N LEU A 18 -22.12 -0.95 45.99
CA LEU A 18 -20.95 -1.75 45.58
C LEU A 18 -21.17 -2.46 44.24
N ALA A 19 -22.36 -3.00 44.01
CA ALA A 19 -22.71 -3.65 42.74
C ALA A 19 -22.70 -2.67 41.57
N VAL A 20 -23.27 -1.46 41.74
CA VAL A 20 -23.27 -0.41 40.71
C VAL A 20 -21.84 0.02 40.39
N ILE A 21 -20.99 0.23 41.41
CA ILE A 21 -19.58 0.60 41.20
C ILE A 21 -18.84 -0.51 40.45
N ALA A 22 -19.01 -1.77 40.86
CA ALA A 22 -18.36 -2.90 40.22
C ALA A 22 -18.80 -3.08 38.75
N ILE A 23 -20.12 -3.04 38.48
CA ILE A 23 -20.67 -3.17 37.13
C ILE A 23 -20.25 -2.00 36.25
N SER A 24 -20.25 -0.77 36.77
CA SER A 24 -19.82 0.41 36.01
C SER A 24 -18.34 0.34 35.67
N GLY A 25 -17.48 -0.06 36.62
CA GLY A 25 -16.05 -0.23 36.37
C GLY A 25 -15.75 -1.32 35.34
N LEU A 26 -16.46 -2.46 35.40
CA LEU A 26 -16.34 -3.52 34.40
C LEU A 26 -16.88 -3.09 33.03
N GLY A 27 -17.99 -2.36 33.00
CA GLY A 27 -18.59 -1.83 31.77
C GLY A 27 -17.67 -0.86 31.04
N LEU A 28 -17.02 0.06 31.76
CA LEU A 28 -16.04 0.99 31.18
C LEU A 28 -14.83 0.23 30.61
N ARG A 29 -14.27 -0.73 31.36
CA ARG A 29 -13.15 -1.55 30.87
C ARG A 29 -13.50 -2.40 29.65
N ALA A 30 -14.70 -2.97 29.63
CA ALA A 30 -15.19 -3.75 28.50
C ALA A 30 -15.38 -2.85 27.26
N TRP A 31 -15.87 -1.63 27.46
CA TRP A 31 -16.00 -0.63 26.41
C TRP A 31 -14.64 -0.19 25.85
N ASP A 32 -13.68 0.11 26.72
CA ASP A 32 -12.30 0.45 26.32
C ASP A 32 -11.68 -0.71 25.53
N GLY A 33 -11.80 -1.95 26.04
CA GLY A 33 -11.31 -3.14 25.35
C GLY A 33 -11.94 -3.35 23.97
N TRP A 34 -13.24 -3.09 23.84
CA TRP A 34 -13.94 -3.13 22.55
C TRP A 34 -13.43 -2.07 21.56
N GLN A 35 -13.17 -0.84 22.05
CA GLN A 35 -12.62 0.23 21.21
C GLN A 35 -11.21 -0.12 20.71
N VAL A 36 -10.35 -0.66 21.57
CA VAL A 36 -9.00 -1.12 21.19
C VAL A 36 -9.08 -2.25 20.17
N LEU A 37 -9.92 -3.27 20.40
CA LEU A 37 -10.09 -4.38 19.46
C LEU A 37 -10.56 -3.89 18.08
N THR A 38 -11.52 -2.97 18.06
CA THR A 38 -12.04 -2.39 16.81
C THR A 38 -10.94 -1.59 16.08
N ALA A 39 -10.12 -0.82 16.81
CA ALA A 39 -9.02 -0.06 16.23
C ALA A 39 -7.94 -0.99 15.65
N ASN A 40 -7.53 -2.02 16.39
CA ASN A 40 -6.53 -3.01 15.96
C ASN A 40 -7.00 -3.80 14.74
N GLY A 41 -8.28 -4.18 14.69
CA GLY A 41 -8.87 -4.83 13.52
C GLY A 41 -8.78 -3.97 12.26
N ARG A 42 -9.03 -2.65 12.38
CA ARG A 42 -8.89 -1.71 11.26
C ARG A 42 -7.43 -1.51 10.85
N ILE A 43 -6.50 -1.46 11.80
CA ILE A 43 -5.06 -1.40 11.52
C ILE A 43 -4.64 -2.63 10.71
N LEU A 44 -5.06 -3.83 11.13
CA LEU A 44 -4.72 -5.07 10.43
C LEU A 44 -5.25 -5.08 8.99
N GLN A 45 -6.49 -4.61 8.77
CA GLN A 45 -7.05 -4.48 7.43
C GLN A 45 -6.23 -3.51 6.56
N VAL A 46 -5.80 -2.37 7.11
CA VAL A 46 -4.97 -1.41 6.39
C VAL A 46 -3.57 -1.95 6.12
N ALA A 47 -2.99 -2.70 7.05
CA ALA A 47 -1.70 -3.36 6.87
C ALA A 47 -1.75 -4.40 5.74
N ASN A 48 -2.76 -5.28 5.74
CA ASN A 48 -2.96 -6.28 4.69
C ASN A 48 -3.20 -5.63 3.32
N LEU A 49 -4.05 -4.60 3.26
CA LEU A 49 -4.26 -3.82 2.03
C LEU A 49 -2.96 -3.17 1.55
N SER A 50 -2.15 -2.67 2.48
CA SER A 50 -0.88 -2.02 2.17
C SER A 50 0.14 -2.98 1.60
N GLU A 51 0.18 -4.23 2.07
CA GLU A 51 1.01 -5.29 1.50
C GLU A 51 0.61 -5.55 0.04
N ASP A 52 -0.68 -5.82 -0.22
CA ASP A 52 -1.17 -6.06 -1.58
C ASP A 52 -0.95 -4.87 -2.51
N ALA A 53 -1.21 -3.64 -2.05
CA ALA A 53 -0.95 -2.43 -2.82
C ALA A 53 0.55 -2.29 -3.15
N PHE A 54 1.44 -2.61 -2.21
CA PHE A 54 2.89 -2.55 -2.42
C PHE A 54 3.36 -3.60 -3.42
N ILE A 55 2.86 -4.85 -3.33
CA ILE A 55 3.13 -5.89 -4.31
C ILE A 55 2.68 -5.45 -5.70
N ALA A 56 1.46 -4.92 -5.84
CA ALA A 56 0.94 -4.45 -7.11
C ALA A 56 1.81 -3.31 -7.68
N MET A 57 2.15 -2.30 -6.86
CA MET A 57 2.99 -1.17 -7.27
C MET A 57 4.40 -1.58 -7.72
N LEU A 58 5.06 -2.50 -7.00
CA LEU A 58 6.38 -3.01 -7.36
C LEU A 58 6.36 -3.75 -8.70
N ASN A 59 5.36 -4.60 -8.90
CA ASN A 59 5.26 -5.42 -10.11
C ASN A 59 4.87 -4.59 -11.33
N ILE A 60 3.84 -3.73 -11.24
CA ILE A 60 3.38 -2.93 -12.39
C ILE A 60 4.48 -2.03 -12.94
N ARG A 61 5.39 -1.56 -12.09
CA ARG A 61 6.50 -0.73 -12.54
C ARG A 61 7.45 -1.48 -13.47
N THR A 62 7.83 -2.70 -13.09
CA THR A 62 8.74 -3.52 -13.89
C THR A 62 8.01 -4.01 -15.13
N ASP A 63 6.78 -4.49 -14.95
CA ASP A 63 5.93 -5.00 -16.03
C ASP A 63 5.66 -3.94 -17.11
N ARG A 64 5.16 -2.74 -16.76
CA ARG A 64 4.84 -1.71 -17.78
C ARG A 64 6.02 -1.37 -18.67
N ASN A 65 7.24 -1.35 -18.11
CA ASN A 65 8.47 -1.11 -18.85
C ASN A 65 8.88 -2.33 -19.69
N ALA A 66 8.79 -3.54 -19.13
CA ALA A 66 9.11 -4.76 -19.85
C ALA A 66 8.14 -5.00 -21.01
N THR A 67 6.85 -4.86 -20.79
CA THR A 67 5.78 -4.92 -21.80
C THR A 67 5.97 -3.88 -22.89
N LEU A 68 6.28 -2.63 -22.54
CA LEU A 68 6.60 -1.58 -23.51
C LEU A 68 7.76 -1.96 -24.43
N ARG A 69 8.88 -2.43 -23.84
CA ARG A 69 10.07 -2.85 -24.60
C ARG A 69 9.77 -4.06 -25.49
N ALA A 70 9.13 -5.09 -24.93
CA ALA A 70 8.77 -6.31 -25.64
C ALA A 70 7.88 -6.01 -26.85
N TRP A 71 6.88 -5.15 -26.68
CA TRP A 71 5.92 -4.82 -27.74
C TRP A 71 6.52 -3.97 -28.86
N ARG A 72 7.42 -3.03 -28.51
CA ARG A 72 8.04 -2.10 -29.47
C ARG A 72 9.22 -2.68 -30.23
N ALA A 73 9.82 -3.76 -29.74
CA ALA A 73 10.94 -4.42 -30.39
C ALA A 73 10.59 -4.85 -31.82
N ASP A 74 11.51 -4.64 -32.76
CA ASP A 74 11.34 -5.02 -34.17
C ASP A 74 11.37 -6.54 -34.38
N VAL A 75 11.98 -7.26 -33.44
CA VAL A 75 12.00 -8.72 -33.41
C VAL A 75 10.81 -9.30 -32.65
N VAL A 76 10.51 -10.57 -32.91
CA VAL A 76 9.61 -11.35 -32.04
C VAL A 76 10.22 -11.38 -30.64
N THR A 77 9.39 -11.16 -29.62
CA THR A 77 9.85 -11.13 -28.23
C THR A 77 10.50 -12.48 -27.89
N PRO A 78 11.74 -12.51 -27.35
CA PRO A 78 12.38 -13.77 -26.98
C PRO A 78 11.63 -14.48 -25.84
N PRO A 79 11.71 -15.84 -25.76
CA PRO A 79 11.12 -16.59 -24.66
C PRO A 79 11.51 -16.08 -23.28
N ALA A 80 12.81 -15.83 -23.05
CA ALA A 80 13.31 -15.33 -21.77
C ALA A 80 12.61 -14.04 -21.30
N MET A 81 12.37 -13.09 -22.22
CA MET A 81 11.67 -11.84 -21.87
C MET A 81 10.18 -12.08 -21.55
N ARG A 82 9.54 -13.08 -22.19
CA ARG A 82 8.17 -13.48 -21.83
C ARG A 82 8.13 -14.14 -20.46
N ASP A 83 9.11 -14.99 -20.16
CA ASP A 83 9.25 -15.68 -18.87
C ASP A 83 9.54 -14.68 -17.73
N ASP A 84 10.17 -13.54 -18.02
CA ASP A 84 10.35 -12.44 -17.06
C ASP A 84 9.05 -11.63 -16.84
N ILE A 85 8.23 -11.42 -17.87
CA ILE A 85 7.01 -10.59 -17.80
C ILE A 85 5.87 -11.34 -17.09
N LYS A 86 5.70 -12.64 -17.37
CA LYS A 86 4.56 -13.42 -16.90
C LYS A 86 4.40 -13.44 -15.37
N PRO A 87 5.46 -13.64 -14.57
CA PRO A 87 5.36 -13.63 -13.11
C PRO A 87 4.98 -12.25 -12.56
N LEU A 88 5.48 -11.17 -13.16
CA LEU A 88 5.17 -9.80 -12.73
C LEU A 88 3.68 -9.51 -12.86
N GLN A 89 3.11 -9.78 -14.05
CA GLN A 89 1.68 -9.58 -14.31
C GLN A 89 0.81 -10.47 -13.42
N SER A 90 1.24 -11.72 -13.20
CA SER A 90 0.49 -12.66 -12.34
C SER A 90 0.48 -12.21 -10.88
N ALA A 91 1.62 -11.77 -10.35
CA ALA A 91 1.74 -11.27 -8.98
C ALA A 91 0.96 -9.97 -8.76
N GLU A 92 1.03 -9.04 -9.73
CA GLU A 92 0.27 -7.81 -9.73
C GLU A 92 -1.24 -8.09 -9.69
N MET A 93 -1.75 -8.87 -10.64
CA MET A 93 -3.19 -9.15 -10.76
C MET A 93 -3.73 -9.90 -9.56
N ALA A 94 -2.95 -10.82 -8.97
CA ALA A 94 -3.30 -11.52 -7.75
C ALA A 94 -3.42 -10.56 -6.56
N ALA A 95 -2.48 -9.61 -6.42
CA ALA A 95 -2.51 -8.61 -5.37
C ALA A 95 -3.71 -7.65 -5.53
N LEU A 96 -3.98 -7.18 -6.75
CA LEU A 96 -5.17 -6.34 -7.01
C LEU A 96 -6.47 -7.07 -6.68
N SER A 97 -6.58 -8.36 -7.03
CA SER A 97 -7.75 -9.18 -6.71
C SER A 97 -7.99 -9.36 -5.20
N ARG A 98 -6.94 -9.33 -4.38
CA ARG A 98 -7.05 -9.37 -2.91
C ARG A 98 -7.34 -7.99 -2.31
N ALA A 99 -6.75 -6.94 -2.88
CA ALA A 99 -6.92 -5.57 -2.39
C ALA A 99 -8.35 -5.05 -2.53
N VAL A 100 -9.02 -5.30 -3.67
CA VAL A 100 -10.37 -4.78 -3.97
C VAL A 100 -11.41 -5.12 -2.89
N PRO A 101 -11.61 -6.39 -2.47
CA PRO A 101 -12.59 -6.70 -1.44
C PRO A 101 -12.24 -6.11 -0.06
N ILE A 102 -10.95 -6.01 0.28
CA ILE A 102 -10.53 -5.35 1.53
C ILE A 102 -10.90 -3.86 1.50
N LEU A 103 -10.63 -3.21 0.37
CA LEU A 103 -10.96 -1.80 0.15
C LEU A 103 -12.46 -1.54 0.20
N ASP A 104 -13.27 -2.47 -0.30
CA ASP A 104 -14.73 -2.41 -0.23
C ASP A 104 -15.28 -2.57 1.20
N GLY A 105 -14.59 -3.33 2.07
CA GLY A 105 -14.94 -3.41 3.50
C GLY A 105 -14.49 -2.20 4.34
N LEU A 106 -13.47 -1.46 3.87
CA LEU A 106 -12.82 -0.40 4.65
C LEU A 106 -13.53 0.95 4.48
N ALA A 107 -13.61 1.73 5.55
CA ALA A 107 -14.06 3.12 5.51
C ALA A 107 -12.85 4.08 5.50
N PHE A 108 -12.73 4.88 4.45
CA PHE A 108 -11.66 5.87 4.27
C PHE A 108 -12.14 7.01 3.35
N ALA A 109 -11.45 8.15 3.41
CA ALA A 109 -11.77 9.32 2.59
C ALA A 109 -11.56 9.03 1.09
N ASP A 110 -12.41 9.62 0.24
CA ASP A 110 -12.41 9.46 -1.23
C ASP A 110 -12.71 8.04 -1.77
N LYS A 111 -13.14 7.09 -0.92
CA LYS A 111 -13.46 5.72 -1.34
C LYS A 111 -14.38 5.64 -2.55
N ALA A 112 -15.44 6.46 -2.57
CA ALA A 112 -16.44 6.46 -3.64
C ALA A 112 -15.85 6.80 -5.03
N ARG A 113 -14.68 7.46 -5.08
CA ARG A 113 -13.93 7.70 -6.30
C ARG A 113 -12.85 6.63 -6.52
N LEU A 114 -12.03 6.39 -5.49
CA LEU A 114 -10.82 5.59 -5.61
C LEU A 114 -11.08 4.10 -5.86
N LEU A 115 -12.11 3.52 -5.23
CA LEU A 115 -12.43 2.11 -5.41
C LEU A 115 -12.92 1.82 -6.85
N PRO A 116 -13.89 2.55 -7.42
CA PRO A 116 -14.26 2.37 -8.83
C PRO A 116 -13.12 2.61 -9.80
N GLU A 117 -12.27 3.61 -9.54
CA GLU A 117 -11.10 3.93 -10.38
C GLU A 117 -10.09 2.76 -10.40
N LEU A 118 -9.80 2.17 -9.23
CA LEU A 118 -8.96 0.97 -9.13
C LEU A 118 -9.52 -0.20 -9.93
N VAL A 119 -10.83 -0.48 -9.79
CA VAL A 119 -11.51 -1.57 -10.51
C VAL A 119 -11.48 -1.35 -12.02
N GLN A 120 -11.68 -0.12 -12.47
CA GLN A 120 -11.61 0.24 -13.89
C GLN A 120 -10.21 0.02 -14.46
N ILE A 121 -9.17 0.46 -13.74
CA ILE A 121 -7.78 0.27 -14.16
C ILE A 121 -7.40 -1.22 -14.18
N GLN A 122 -7.77 -1.98 -13.15
CA GLN A 122 -7.56 -3.44 -13.10
C GLN A 122 -8.20 -4.15 -14.30
N THR A 123 -9.44 -3.77 -14.64
CA THR A 123 -10.16 -4.33 -15.80
C THR A 123 -9.43 -3.98 -17.11
N LYS A 124 -9.01 -2.73 -17.26
CA LYS A 124 -8.27 -2.26 -18.44
C LYS A 124 -6.94 -3.00 -18.59
N LEU A 125 -6.16 -3.12 -17.52
CA LEU A 125 -4.89 -3.85 -17.53
C LEU A 125 -5.09 -5.31 -17.88
N THR A 126 -6.11 -5.97 -17.33
CA THR A 126 -6.45 -7.36 -17.68
C THR A 126 -6.68 -7.54 -19.17
N ALA A 127 -7.46 -6.63 -19.79
CA ALA A 127 -7.71 -6.66 -21.23
C ALA A 127 -6.43 -6.43 -22.05
N LEU A 128 -5.61 -5.46 -21.65
CA LEU A 128 -4.36 -5.16 -22.33
C LEU A 128 -3.32 -6.28 -22.18
N GLN A 129 -3.23 -6.93 -21.01
CA GLN A 129 -2.40 -8.12 -20.79
C GLN A 129 -2.86 -9.28 -21.69
N SER A 130 -4.17 -9.52 -21.77
CA SER A 130 -4.71 -10.54 -22.68
C SER A 130 -4.35 -10.26 -24.14
N GLU A 131 -4.48 -9.01 -24.58
CA GLU A 131 -4.10 -8.63 -25.94
C GLU A 131 -2.59 -8.77 -26.17
N PHE A 132 -1.78 -8.37 -25.19
CA PHE A 132 -0.32 -8.55 -25.21
C PHE A 132 0.04 -10.02 -25.45
N TRP A 133 -0.49 -10.95 -24.65
CA TRP A 133 -0.19 -12.37 -24.80
C TRP A 133 -0.69 -12.96 -26.13
N SER A 134 -1.76 -12.42 -26.72
CA SER A 134 -2.23 -12.83 -28.05
C SER A 134 -1.35 -12.35 -29.22
N GLY A 135 -0.49 -11.34 -28.97
CA GLY A 135 0.28 -10.66 -30.00
C GLY A 135 1.79 -10.70 -29.84
N VAL A 136 2.30 -11.07 -28.66
CA VAL A 136 3.74 -11.02 -28.32
C VAL A 136 4.61 -11.89 -29.23
N ASP A 137 4.06 -13.00 -29.74
CA ASP A 137 4.75 -13.92 -30.66
C ASP A 137 4.70 -13.48 -32.14
N LYS A 138 3.97 -12.42 -32.44
CA LYS A 138 3.80 -11.91 -33.81
C LYS A 138 4.92 -10.92 -34.16
N PRO A 139 5.27 -10.76 -35.44
CA PRO A 139 6.10 -9.64 -35.90
C PRO A 139 5.46 -8.29 -35.56
N LYS A 140 6.27 -7.25 -35.35
CA LYS A 140 5.81 -5.91 -34.98
C LYS A 140 4.73 -5.34 -35.92
N SER A 141 4.81 -5.61 -37.23
CA SER A 141 3.81 -5.16 -38.22
C SER A 141 2.42 -5.76 -38.02
N ALA A 142 2.30 -6.89 -37.34
CA ALA A 142 1.05 -7.57 -37.03
C ALA A 142 0.55 -7.30 -35.60
N ARG A 143 1.26 -6.45 -34.83
CA ARG A 143 0.87 -6.02 -33.48
C ARG A 143 0.07 -4.73 -33.56
N ARG A 144 -0.86 -4.51 -32.62
CA ARG A 144 -1.58 -3.24 -32.51
C ARG A 144 -0.62 -2.12 -32.10
N ALA A 145 -0.57 -1.05 -32.89
CA ALA A 145 0.37 0.05 -32.66
C ALA A 145 0.20 0.73 -31.28
N GLY A 146 -1.04 0.91 -30.81
CA GLY A 146 -1.35 1.65 -29.58
C GLY A 146 -1.20 0.88 -28.26
N LEU A 147 -1.05 -0.45 -28.28
CA LEU A 147 -1.10 -1.26 -27.05
C LEU A 147 -0.04 -0.85 -26.03
N ALA A 148 1.20 -0.64 -26.48
CA ALA A 148 2.29 -0.35 -25.57
C ALA A 148 2.11 0.98 -24.82
N ASP A 149 1.61 2.01 -25.52
CA ASP A 149 1.34 3.32 -24.93
C ASP A 149 0.12 3.26 -23.99
N GLU A 150 -0.95 2.57 -24.39
CA GLU A 150 -2.12 2.36 -23.53
C GLU A 150 -1.78 1.58 -22.26
N TYR A 151 -0.91 0.57 -22.36
CA TYR A 151 -0.42 -0.23 -21.23
C TYR A 151 0.41 0.63 -20.28
N LEU A 152 1.37 1.39 -20.82
CA LEU A 152 2.18 2.31 -20.04
C LEU A 152 1.31 3.30 -19.26
N GLN A 153 0.33 3.91 -19.93
CA GLN A 153 -0.58 4.88 -19.30
C GLN A 153 -1.48 4.22 -18.24
N ALA A 154 -1.99 3.02 -18.50
CA ALA A 154 -2.78 2.28 -17.51
C ALA A 154 -1.93 1.92 -16.28
N GLY A 155 -0.68 1.50 -16.46
CA GLY A 155 0.24 1.19 -15.36
C GLY A 155 0.72 2.42 -14.56
N LEU A 156 0.83 3.58 -15.20
CA LEU A 156 1.06 4.86 -14.50
C LEU A 156 -0.18 5.25 -13.68
N GLY A 157 -1.37 5.14 -14.28
CA GLY A 157 -2.63 5.38 -13.58
C GLY A 157 -2.81 4.47 -12.36
N LEU A 158 -2.47 3.18 -12.50
CA LEU A 158 -2.52 2.24 -11.38
C LEU A 158 -1.63 2.69 -10.22
N GLN A 159 -0.38 3.04 -10.51
CA GLN A 159 0.56 3.52 -9.50
C GLN A 159 -0.02 4.73 -8.76
N THR A 160 -0.53 5.74 -9.48
CA THR A 160 -1.12 6.93 -8.87
C THR A 160 -2.33 6.62 -7.98
N VAL A 161 -3.22 5.72 -8.42
CA VAL A 161 -4.40 5.34 -7.62
C VAL A 161 -3.99 4.57 -6.36
N LEU A 162 -3.03 3.66 -6.46
CA LEU A 162 -2.53 2.90 -5.30
C LEU A 162 -1.81 3.80 -4.28
N GLU A 163 -1.06 4.81 -4.73
CA GLU A 163 -0.46 5.83 -3.86
C GLU A 163 -1.52 6.63 -3.09
N GLN A 164 -2.57 7.07 -3.80
CA GLN A 164 -3.70 7.78 -3.18
C GLN A 164 -4.45 6.90 -2.17
N ILE A 165 -4.74 5.64 -2.53
CA ILE A 165 -5.37 4.68 -1.62
C ILE A 165 -4.49 4.50 -0.38
N SER A 166 -3.20 4.20 -0.54
CA SER A 166 -2.28 4.01 0.59
C SER A 166 -2.26 5.22 1.51
N THR A 167 -2.23 6.44 0.96
CA THR A 167 -2.23 7.68 1.75
C THR A 167 -3.53 7.83 2.54
N ARG A 168 -4.68 7.59 1.91
CA ARG A 168 -6.01 7.77 2.54
C ARG A 168 -6.30 6.69 3.57
N THR A 169 -5.89 5.44 3.33
CA THR A 169 -6.10 4.35 4.29
C THR A 169 -5.16 4.46 5.47
N PHE A 170 -3.93 4.96 5.28
CA PHE A 170 -3.02 5.28 6.39
C PHE A 170 -3.56 6.40 7.26
N ALA A 171 -4.06 7.48 6.65
CA ALA A 171 -4.70 8.56 7.39
C ALA A 171 -5.90 8.07 8.23
N ALA A 172 -6.60 7.02 7.80
CA ALA A 172 -7.74 6.45 8.52
C ALA A 172 -7.36 5.69 9.80
N VAL A 173 -6.09 5.28 9.95
CA VAL A 173 -5.58 4.53 11.12
C VAL A 173 -4.50 5.28 11.89
N ARG A 174 -4.14 6.49 11.46
CA ARG A 174 -3.10 7.30 12.10
C ARG A 174 -3.46 7.68 13.55
N ASN A 175 -2.46 7.83 14.41
CA ASN A 175 -2.59 8.20 15.83
C ASN A 175 -3.33 7.16 16.67
N ARG A 176 -3.37 5.90 16.23
CA ARG A 176 -3.95 4.78 16.98
C ARG A 176 -2.88 3.99 17.71
N ASP A 177 -1.76 3.78 17.05
CA ASP A 177 -0.60 3.08 17.58
C ASP A 177 0.66 3.74 17.01
N ALA A 178 1.52 4.23 17.89
CA ALA A 178 2.72 4.99 17.48
C ALA A 178 3.73 4.12 16.74
N PHE A 179 3.81 2.82 17.05
CA PHE A 179 4.70 1.90 16.36
C PHE A 179 4.19 1.61 14.95
N VAL A 180 2.87 1.41 14.79
CA VAL A 180 2.23 1.28 13.47
C VAL A 180 2.46 2.54 12.65
N ASP A 181 2.25 3.73 13.22
CA ASP A 181 2.50 4.99 12.53
C ASP A 181 3.94 5.09 12.02
N GLN A 182 4.93 4.72 12.84
CA GLN A 182 6.33 4.67 12.44
C GLN A 182 6.58 3.66 11.30
N MET A 183 5.94 2.49 11.32
CA MET A 183 6.10 1.50 10.26
C MET A 183 5.46 1.95 8.94
N LEU A 184 4.32 2.63 9.00
CA LEU A 184 3.68 3.20 7.81
C LEU A 184 4.51 4.32 7.20
N ASP A 185 5.13 5.18 8.03
CA ASP A 185 6.06 6.22 7.59
C ASP A 185 7.31 5.61 6.94
N LEU A 186 7.89 4.55 7.52
CA LEU A 186 9.02 3.83 6.94
C LEU A 186 8.67 3.25 5.56
N LYS A 187 7.48 2.66 5.42
CA LYS A 187 6.99 2.13 4.13
C LYS A 187 6.85 3.25 3.10
N ALA A 188 6.36 4.42 3.49
CA ALA A 188 6.21 5.56 2.59
C ALA A 188 7.58 6.06 2.09
N LEU A 189 8.59 6.10 2.95
CA LEU A 189 9.97 6.42 2.55
C LEU A 189 10.59 5.36 1.65
N ALA A 190 10.39 4.07 1.95
CA ALA A 190 10.86 2.97 1.11
C ALA A 190 10.24 3.02 -0.29
N TRP A 191 8.93 3.32 -0.36
CA TRP A 191 8.25 3.56 -1.62
C TRP A 191 8.87 4.73 -2.38
N LEU A 192 9.06 5.87 -1.72
CA LEU A 192 9.67 7.06 -2.34
C LEU A 192 11.07 6.77 -2.88
N ALA A 193 11.91 6.06 -2.10
CA ALA A 193 13.24 5.67 -2.54
C ALA A 193 13.18 4.80 -3.80
N GLY A 194 12.31 3.79 -3.79
CA GLY A 194 12.04 2.94 -4.95
C GLY A 194 11.60 3.76 -6.16
N ASP A 195 10.57 4.59 -6.00
CA ASP A 195 10.03 5.50 -7.04
C ASP A 195 11.15 6.34 -7.68
N ARG A 196 11.94 7.07 -6.89
CA ARG A 196 13.02 7.90 -7.43
C ARG A 196 14.11 7.09 -8.14
N ALA A 197 14.47 5.92 -7.61
CA ALA A 197 15.49 5.07 -8.22
C ALA A 197 15.07 4.60 -9.63
N GLY A 198 13.82 4.17 -9.80
CA GLY A 198 13.37 3.74 -11.12
C GLY A 198 13.13 4.88 -12.10
N GLU A 199 12.85 6.12 -11.65
CA GLU A 199 12.78 7.28 -12.55
C GLU A 199 14.19 7.63 -13.07
N ALA A 200 15.22 7.52 -12.22
CA ALA A 200 16.61 7.61 -12.66
C ALA A 200 16.94 6.55 -13.72
N SER A 201 16.53 5.29 -13.50
CA SER A 201 16.72 4.19 -14.45
C SER A 201 16.00 4.43 -15.79
N LEU A 202 14.80 5.01 -15.75
CA LEU A 202 14.01 5.34 -16.94
C LEU A 202 14.69 6.40 -17.80
N VAL A 203 15.29 7.44 -17.20
CA VAL A 203 16.04 8.48 -17.92
C VAL A 203 17.19 7.87 -18.73
N ILE A 204 17.95 6.93 -18.15
CA ILE A 204 19.04 6.24 -18.85
C ILE A 204 18.50 5.31 -19.95
N SER A 205 17.49 4.52 -19.62
CA SER A 205 16.91 3.53 -20.56
C SER A 205 16.33 4.20 -21.80
N THR A 206 15.64 5.33 -21.64
CA THR A 206 15.08 6.11 -22.76
C THR A 206 16.16 6.73 -23.63
N GLY A 207 17.24 7.24 -23.02
CA GLY A 207 18.38 7.77 -23.76
C GLY A 207 19.13 6.70 -24.57
N LEU A 208 19.33 5.51 -24.00
CA LEU A 208 19.93 4.37 -24.70
C LEU A 208 19.10 3.96 -25.93
N LEU A 209 17.77 3.88 -25.78
CA LEU A 209 16.86 3.56 -26.89
C LEU A 209 16.85 4.63 -27.97
N ALA A 210 16.99 5.92 -27.60
CA ALA A 210 17.03 7.03 -28.54
C ALA A 210 18.42 7.23 -29.19
N GLY A 211 19.45 6.51 -28.72
CA GLY A 211 20.85 6.71 -29.14
C GLY A 211 21.46 8.05 -28.71
N LYS A 212 20.73 8.85 -27.92
CA LYS A 212 21.17 10.15 -27.39
C LYS A 212 20.40 10.47 -26.11
N LEU A 213 21.09 11.08 -25.16
CA LEU A 213 20.46 11.67 -23.98
C LEU A 213 20.11 13.13 -24.27
N PRO A 214 18.89 13.60 -23.94
CA PRO A 214 18.56 15.01 -24.06
C PRO A 214 19.39 15.86 -23.08
N PRO A 215 19.61 17.16 -23.36
CA PRO A 215 20.50 18.01 -22.55
C PRO A 215 20.13 18.05 -21.04
N GLU A 216 18.84 17.97 -20.72
CA GLU A 216 18.33 17.96 -19.36
C GLU A 216 18.42 16.60 -18.64
N ALA A 217 18.77 15.52 -19.36
CA ALA A 217 18.76 14.16 -18.80
C ALA A 217 19.69 14.03 -17.60
N ARG A 218 20.88 14.64 -17.66
CA ARG A 218 21.85 14.57 -16.56
C ARG A 218 21.30 15.22 -15.29
N GLY A 219 20.72 16.42 -15.41
CA GLY A 219 20.11 17.11 -14.26
C GLY A 219 18.92 16.35 -13.67
N LYS A 220 18.07 15.75 -14.51
CA LYS A 220 16.96 14.88 -14.05
C LYS A 220 17.49 13.64 -13.34
N TYR A 221 18.47 12.96 -13.92
CA TYR A 221 19.11 11.79 -13.34
C TYR A 221 19.71 12.10 -11.96
N ASP A 222 20.52 13.16 -11.87
CA ASP A 222 21.15 13.58 -10.60
C ASP A 222 20.09 13.92 -9.54
N THR A 223 18.98 14.55 -9.94
CA THR A 223 17.85 14.85 -9.05
C THR A 223 17.19 13.57 -8.52
N TYR A 224 16.92 12.58 -9.38
CA TYR A 224 16.31 11.32 -8.97
C TYR A 224 17.24 10.47 -8.09
N VAL A 225 18.54 10.42 -8.42
CA VAL A 225 19.54 9.74 -7.57
C VAL A 225 19.66 10.42 -6.22
N GLY A 226 19.76 11.75 -6.18
CA GLY A 226 19.79 12.51 -4.92
C GLY A 226 18.55 12.27 -4.07
N GLY A 227 17.36 12.25 -4.68
CA GLY A 227 16.11 11.92 -3.99
C GLY A 227 16.07 10.50 -3.44
N THR A 228 16.65 9.53 -4.16
CA THR A 228 16.78 8.13 -3.70
C THR A 228 17.65 8.05 -2.45
N LEU A 229 18.84 8.67 -2.49
CA LEU A 229 19.78 8.69 -1.37
C LEU A 229 19.21 9.40 -0.13
N ALA A 230 18.50 10.52 -0.33
CA ALA A 230 17.84 11.23 0.76
C ALA A 230 16.75 10.38 1.44
N ALA A 231 15.91 9.71 0.64
CA ALA A 231 14.89 8.81 1.17
C ALA A 231 15.52 7.63 1.93
N TRP A 232 16.60 7.04 1.41
CA TRP A 232 17.33 5.98 2.09
C TRP A 232 17.94 6.43 3.43
N SER A 233 18.58 7.59 3.46
CA SER A 233 19.12 8.15 4.70
C SER A 233 18.03 8.42 5.75
N ALA A 234 16.83 8.85 5.31
CA ALA A 234 15.69 9.01 6.22
C ALA A 234 15.20 7.68 6.80
N ILE A 235 15.19 6.60 6.01
CA ILE A 235 14.88 5.23 6.46
C ILE A 235 15.86 4.81 7.55
N GLU A 236 17.16 4.93 7.30
CA GLU A 236 18.21 4.57 8.26
C GLU A 236 18.07 5.38 9.57
N GLY A 237 17.87 6.69 9.46
CA GLY A 237 17.66 7.56 10.62
C GLY A 237 16.43 7.18 11.44
N GLN A 238 15.31 6.88 10.78
CA GLN A 238 14.09 6.47 11.45
C GLN A 238 14.26 5.10 12.14
N MET A 239 14.83 4.11 11.46
CA MET A 239 15.09 2.79 12.04
C MET A 239 15.97 2.85 13.28
N ALA A 240 16.98 3.73 13.30
CA ALA A 240 17.83 3.93 14.48
C ALA A 240 17.03 4.40 15.72
N THR A 241 15.95 5.16 15.52
CA THR A 241 15.07 5.63 16.61
C THR A 241 13.99 4.61 17.02
N MET A 242 13.72 3.61 16.18
CA MET A 242 12.74 2.54 16.44
C MET A 242 13.32 1.33 17.17
N ALA A 243 14.62 1.04 17.01
CA ALA A 243 15.26 -0.08 17.69
C ALA A 243 15.04 -0.10 19.23
N PRO A 244 15.01 1.05 19.94
CA PRO A 244 14.66 1.08 21.37
C PRO A 244 13.20 0.72 21.68
N SER A 245 12.24 1.02 20.80
CA SER A 245 10.81 0.74 21.02
C SER A 245 10.43 -0.72 20.72
N LEU A 246 11.12 -1.36 19.78
CA LEU A 246 10.96 -2.78 19.46
C LEU A 246 11.33 -3.70 20.65
N ALA A 247 12.34 -3.32 21.44
CA ALA A 247 12.75 -4.07 22.64
C ALA A 247 11.74 -3.96 23.81
N VAL A 248 10.96 -2.88 23.85
CA VAL A 248 9.89 -2.69 24.86
C VAL A 248 8.61 -3.43 24.47
N GLY A 249 8.31 -3.52 23.17
CA GLY A 249 7.15 -4.27 22.67
C GLY A 249 7.18 -5.76 23.01
N THR A 250 8.35 -6.40 23.00
CA THR A 250 8.48 -7.81 23.42
C THR A 250 8.25 -8.01 24.91
N ALA A 251 8.57 -7.02 25.76
CA ALA A 251 8.39 -7.13 27.21
C ALA A 251 6.91 -7.00 27.67
N VAL A 252 6.03 -6.44 26.83
CA VAL A 252 4.60 -6.28 27.14
C VAL A 252 3.77 -7.49 26.68
N VAL A 253 4.29 -8.30 25.76
CA VAL A 253 3.63 -9.54 25.30
C VAL A 253 3.89 -10.72 26.25
N ASP A 254 4.94 -10.63 27.08
CA ASP A 254 5.35 -11.66 28.04
C ASP A 254 4.90 -11.41 29.50
N ALA A 255 3.94 -10.49 29.73
CA ALA A 255 3.39 -10.15 31.05
C ALA A 255 1.87 -10.30 31.11
#